data_AF-A0A961S591-F1
#
_entry.id   AF-A0A961S591-F1
#
_cell.length_a   1.000
_cell.length_b   1.000
_cell.length_c   1.000
_cell.angle_alpha   90.00
_cell.angle_beta   90.00
_cell.angle_gamma   90.00
#
_symmetry.space_group_name_H-M   'P 1'
#
loop_
_entity.id
_entity.type
_entity.pdbx_description
1 polymer ?
#
loop_
_entity_poly.entity_id
_entity_poly.type
_entity_poly.pdbx_seq_one_letter_code
_entity_poly.pdbx_strand_id
1 'polypeptide(L)' 'MKLQFFTYDVFTAEKFGGNPLAIVIGADGLTPQQMQTIAREFNLS' A
#
# COMPACT_ATOMS: atom_id res chain seq x y z
N MET A 1 -15.26 8.26 3.45
CA MET A 1 -14.23 8.65 2.47
C MET A 1 -13.80 7.40 1.71
N LYS A 2 -13.65 7.46 0.39
CA LYS A 2 -13.14 6.33 -0.42
C LYS A 2 -11.70 6.66 -0.85
N LEU A 3 -10.77 5.78 -0.54
CA LEU A 3 -9.36 5.91 -0.93
C LEU A 3 -9.07 5.01 -2.12
N GLN A 4 -8.23 5.47 -3.05
CA GLN A 4 -7.72 4.64 -4.13
C GLN A 4 -6.40 4.03 -3.71
N PHE A 5 -6.19 2.76 -4.07
CA PHE A 5 -4.93 2.09 -3.84
C PHE A 5 -4.48 1.32 -5.07
N PHE A 6 -3.16 1.12 -5.14
CA PHE A 6 -2.51 0.29 -6.15
C PHE A 6 -1.56 -0.68 -5.46
N THR A 7 -1.38 -1.84 -6.07
CA THR A 7 -0.36 -2.81 -5.69
C THR A 7 0.66 -2.91 -6.80
N TYR A 8 1.94 -2.80 -6.44
CA TYR A 8 3.07 -2.93 -7.37
C TYR A 8 4.04 -3.97 -6.87
N ASP A 9 4.61 -4.73 -7.79
CA ASP A 9 5.80 -5.54 -7.54
C ASP A 9 7.03 -4.67 -7.83
N VAL A 10 7.74 -4.24 -6.78
CA VAL A 10 8.92 -3.38 -6.92
C VAL A 10 10.21 -4.22 -6.93
N PHE A 11 11.29 -3.66 -7.47
CA PHE A 11 12.58 -4.34 -7.69
C PHE A 11 12.50 -5.55 -8.65
N THR A 12 11.52 -5.56 -9.53
CA THR A 12 11.33 -6.58 -10.56
C THR A 12 10.78 -5.96 -11.85
N ALA A 13 10.96 -6.64 -12.97
CA ALA A 13 10.25 -6.37 -14.21
C ALA A 13 9.17 -7.43 -14.51
N GLU A 14 9.13 -8.51 -13.73
CA GLU A 14 8.21 -9.63 -13.87
C GLU A 14 7.10 -9.56 -12.82
N LYS A 15 5.88 -9.98 -13.21
CA LYS A 15 4.74 -10.10 -12.28
C LYS A 15 5.02 -11.17 -11.24
N PHE A 16 4.61 -10.91 -10.00
CA PHE A 16 4.81 -11.80 -8.85
C PHE A 16 6.28 -12.03 -8.46
N GLY A 17 7.19 -11.16 -8.94
CA GLY A 17 8.58 -11.11 -8.52
C GLY A 17 8.83 -9.95 -7.54
N GLY A 18 10.06 -9.82 -7.05
CA GLY A 18 10.45 -8.66 -6.25
C GLY A 18 9.71 -8.57 -4.91
N ASN A 19 9.37 -7.33 -4.50
CA ASN A 19 8.66 -7.07 -3.25
C ASN A 19 7.31 -6.39 -3.52
N PRO A 20 6.18 -6.96 -3.05
CA PRO A 20 4.88 -6.31 -3.17
C PRO A 20 4.80 -5.02 -2.33
N LEU A 21 4.24 -3.97 -2.91
CA LEU A 21 4.06 -2.66 -2.27
C LEU A 21 2.63 -2.16 -2.50
N ALA A 22 1.95 -1.76 -1.43
CA ALA A 22 0.68 -1.04 -1.49
C ALA A 22 0.93 0.47 -1.47
N ILE A 23 0.32 1.19 -2.41
CA ILE A 23 0.34 2.65 -2.51
C ILE A 23 -1.08 3.16 -2.32
N VAL A 24 -1.31 4.02 -1.32
CA VAL A 24 -2.62 4.63 -1.04
C VAL A 24 -2.58 6.11 -1.40
N ILE A 25 -3.44 6.54 -2.32
CA ILE A 25 -3.48 7.93 -2.83
C ILE A 25 -4.51 8.75 -2.04
N GLY A 26 -4.19 10.02 -1.78
CA GLY A 26 -5.08 10.95 -1.07
C GLY A 26 -5.12 10.70 0.44
N ALA A 27 -4.00 10.25 1.01
CA ALA A 27 -3.90 9.88 2.42
C ALA A 27 -3.63 11.06 3.37
N ASP A 28 -3.55 12.31 2.87
CA ASP A 28 -3.18 13.49 3.67
C ASP A 28 -4.11 13.75 4.87
N GLY A 29 -5.37 13.31 4.77
CA GLY A 29 -6.36 13.42 5.84
C GLY A 29 -6.32 12.29 6.88
N LEU A 30 -5.42 11.31 6.73
CA LEU A 30 -5.33 10.18 7.65
C LEU A 30 -4.40 10.47 8.81
N THR A 31 -4.79 10.02 10.00
CA THR A 31 -3.87 9.99 11.14
C THR A 31 -2.83 8.88 10.95
N PRO A 32 -1.66 8.97 11.60
CA PRO A 32 -0.66 7.90 11.59
C PRO A 32 -1.23 6.55 12.04
N GLN A 33 -2.14 6.54 13.02
CA GLN A 33 -2.79 5.32 13.50
C GLN A 33 -3.69 4.69 12.43
N GLN A 34 -4.42 5.52 11.66
CA GLN A 34 -5.22 5.04 10.53
C GLN A 34 -4.34 4.47 9.42
N MET A 35 -3.24 5.16 9.09
CA MET A 35 -2.25 4.65 8.12
C MET A 35 -1.68 3.30 8.56
N GLN A 36 -1.37 3.14 9.85
CA GLN A 36 -0.88 1.88 10.40
C GLN A 36 -1.93 0.75 10.33
N THR A 37 -3.20 1.05 10.62
CA THR A 37 -4.29 0.07 10.46
C THR A 37 -4.43 -0.38 9.02
N ILE A 38 -4.34 0.55 8.06
CA ILE A 38 -4.36 0.22 6.64
C ILE A 38 -3.15 -0.63 6.24
N ALA A 39 -1.95 -0.29 6.70
CA ALA A 39 -0.74 -1.08 6.43
C ALA A 39 -0.89 -2.52 6.96
N ARG A 40 -1.46 -2.70 8.15
CA ARG A 40 -1.76 -4.04 8.71
C ARG A 40 -2.79 -4.81 7.89
N GLU A 41 -3.82 -4.13 7.36
CA GLU A 41 -4.83 -4.77 6.49
C GLU A 41 -4.21 -5.34 5.22
N PHE A 42 -3.27 -4.62 4.60
CA PHE A 42 -2.54 -5.14 3.43
C PHE A 42 -1.60 -6.30 3.78
N ASN A 43 -1.11 -6.36 5.02
CA ASN A 43 -0.22 -7.41 5.53
C ASN A 43 0.98 -7.70 4.59
N LEU A 44 1.55 -6.63 4.03
CA LEU A 44 2.80 -6.65 3.28
C LEU A 44 3.98 -6.40 4.23
N SER A 45 5.20 -6.68 3.75
CA SER A 45 6.43 -6.71 4.56
C SER A 45 6.88 -5.35 5.09
#